data_AF-I9C5G6-F1
#
_entry.id   AF-I9C5G6-F1
#
_cell.length_a   1.000
_cell.length_b   1.000
_cell.length_c   1.000
_cell.angle_alpha   90.00
_cell.angle_beta   90.00
_cell.angle_gamma   90.00
#
_symmetry.space_group_name_H-M   'P 1'
#
loop_
_entity.id
_entity.type
_entity.pdbx_description
1 polymer ?
#
loop_
_entity_poly.entity_id
_entity_poly.type
_entity_poly.pdbx_seq_one_letter_code
_entity_poly.pdbx_strand_id
1 'polypeptide(L)'
;MRITGLTASLQNLLLATQPKVAAFAVAEPRVQDAAPVTPLAQPVSVEMLVTLAATELPIDRRRRAANQADRGLRALERLDAEQAAGLPAVERLQEVAAWSETLETPQDPVLAALLQEIELRVRVELAKHNIIA
;
A
#
# COMPACT_ATOMS: atom_id res chain seq x y z
N MET A 1 17.97 28.01 16.40
CA MET A 1 17.66 28.00 17.83
C MET A 1 18.42 26.86 18.50
N ARG A 2 19.31 27.16 19.45
CA ARG A 2 19.97 26.15 20.28
C ARG A 2 19.18 26.03 21.59
N ILE A 3 18.65 24.84 21.87
CA ILE A 3 17.89 24.59 23.09
C ILE A 3 18.92 24.31 24.20
N THR A 4 19.24 25.35 24.95
CA THR A 4 20.08 25.26 26.14
C THR A 4 19.17 25.11 27.36
N GLY A 5 19.38 24.05 28.15
CA GLY A 5 18.80 23.92 29.49
C GLY A 5 17.80 22.79 29.69
N LEU A 6 18.14 21.55 29.32
CA LEU A 6 17.45 20.38 29.86
C LEU A 6 17.86 20.22 31.33
N THR A 7 16.92 20.45 32.25
CA THR A 7 17.10 20.28 33.69
C THR A 7 17.53 18.86 34.04
N ALA A 8 18.41 18.71 35.04
CA ALA A 8 19.01 17.42 35.43
C ALA A 8 17.95 16.34 35.74
N SER A 9 16.80 16.73 36.26
CA SER A 9 15.67 15.84 36.54
C SER A 9 15.05 15.24 35.27
N LEU A 10 15.03 15.99 34.17
CA LEU A 10 14.48 15.56 32.88
C LEU A 10 15.45 14.60 32.16
N GLN A 11 16.76 14.78 32.35
CA GLN A 11 17.78 13.84 31.87
C GLN A 11 17.68 12.49 32.59
N ASN A 12 17.46 12.47 33.91
CA ASN A 12 17.33 11.23 34.68
C ASN A 12 16.06 10.44 34.30
N LEU A 13 14.95 11.13 34.01
CA LEU A 13 13.73 10.50 33.52
C LEU A 13 13.92 9.85 32.15
N LEU A 14 14.65 10.50 31.22
CA LEU A 14 14.96 9.94 29.91
C LEU A 14 15.92 8.73 30.00
N LEU A 15 16.89 8.76 30.92
CA LEU A 15 17.78 7.61 31.17
C LEU A 15 17.03 6.42 31.79
N ALA A 16 16.05 6.68 32.67
CA ALA A 16 15.26 5.63 33.31
C ALA A 16 14.28 4.94 32.35
N THR A 17 13.93 5.58 31.23
CA THR A 17 13.07 5.00 30.18
C THR A 17 13.82 4.28 29.06
N GLN A 18 15.16 4.23 29.11
CA GLN A 18 15.89 3.43 28.14
C GLN A 18 15.65 1.94 28.40
N PRO A 19 15.21 1.16 27.39
CA PRO A 19 15.15 -0.28 27.53
C PRO A 19 16.57 -0.78 27.78
N LYS A 20 16.77 -1.49 28.88
CA LYS A 20 18.01 -2.22 29.15
C LYS A 20 18.19 -3.24 28.03
N VAL A 21 18.92 -2.87 26.99
CA VAL A 21 19.40 -3.82 25.98
C VAL A 21 20.38 -4.71 26.73
N ALA A 22 19.91 -5.88 27.14
CA ALA A 22 20.81 -6.95 27.53
C ALA A 22 21.77 -7.13 26.35
N ALA A 23 23.07 -6.96 26.60
CA ALA A 23 24.07 -7.38 25.64
C ALA A 23 23.71 -8.80 25.24
N PHE A 24 23.45 -8.99 23.94
CA PHE A 24 23.04 -10.26 23.38
C PHE A 24 24.25 -11.19 23.49
N ALA A 25 24.39 -11.85 24.64
CA ALA A 25 25.30 -12.96 24.79
C ALA A 25 24.71 -14.10 23.96
N VAL A 26 25.17 -14.20 22.71
CA VAL A 26 25.03 -15.42 21.92
C VAL A 26 25.82 -16.49 22.66
N ALA A 27 25.16 -17.21 23.57
CA ALA A 27 25.59 -18.56 23.87
C ALA A 27 25.32 -19.34 22.58
N GLU A 28 26.35 -19.52 21.76
CA GLU A 28 26.24 -20.40 20.60
C GLU A 28 25.81 -21.78 21.12
N PRO A 29 24.61 -22.28 20.77
CA PRO A 29 24.35 -23.69 20.93
C PRO A 29 25.37 -24.38 20.02
N ARG A 30 26.23 -25.22 20.61
CA ARG A 30 27.10 -26.11 19.84
C ARG A 30 26.18 -26.99 19.00
N VAL A 31 25.96 -26.58 17.75
CA VAL A 31 25.28 -27.37 16.74
C VAL A 31 26.14 -28.61 16.58
N GLN A 32 25.63 -29.75 17.05
CA GLN A 32 26.16 -31.03 16.63
C GLN A 32 26.01 -31.04 15.11
N ASP A 33 27.12 -31.23 14.38
CA ASP A 33 27.11 -31.34 12.93
C ASP A 33 26.10 -32.43 12.52
N ALA A 34 24.90 -31.98 12.14
CA ALA A 34 23.94 -32.84 11.49
C ALA A 34 24.55 -33.20 10.14
N ALA A 35 24.64 -34.50 9.85
CA ALA A 35 25.07 -35.00 8.56
C ALA A 35 24.33 -34.26 7.43
N PRO A 36 24.99 -33.95 6.30
CA PRO A 36 24.38 -33.20 5.22
C PRO A 36 23.19 -33.98 4.67
N VAL A 37 21.97 -33.55 5.03
CA VAL A 37 20.75 -33.94 4.34
C VAL A 37 20.86 -33.38 2.93
N THR A 38 21.21 -34.25 1.99
CA THR A 38 21.21 -33.91 0.57
C THR A 38 19.74 -33.65 0.20
N PRO A 39 19.34 -32.44 -0.20
CA PRO A 39 17.99 -32.24 -0.67
C PRO A 39 17.79 -33.15 -1.88
N LEU A 40 16.84 -34.08 -1.79
CA LEU A 40 16.35 -34.82 -2.95
C LEU A 40 15.84 -33.77 -3.94
N ALA A 41 16.60 -33.56 -5.01
CA ALA A 41 16.19 -32.68 -6.11
C ALA A 41 14.94 -33.29 -6.74
N GLN A 42 13.77 -32.82 -6.32
CA GLN A 42 12.53 -33.19 -6.98
C GLN A 42 12.54 -32.57 -8.37
N PRO A 43 12.19 -33.33 -9.43
CA PRO A 43 12.09 -32.77 -10.76
C PRO A 43 10.97 -31.73 -10.77
N VAL A 44 11.33 -30.45 -10.85
CA VAL A 44 10.37 -29.37 -11.05
C VAL A 44 9.87 -29.47 -12.48
N SER A 45 8.57 -29.70 -12.66
CA SER A 45 7.99 -29.75 -14.01
C SER A 45 7.98 -28.35 -14.63
N VAL A 46 8.11 -28.28 -15.96
CA VAL A 46 7.97 -27.02 -16.70
C VAL A 46 6.61 -26.37 -16.41
N GLU A 47 5.57 -27.19 -16.29
CA GLU A 47 4.21 -26.75 -15.96
C GLU A 47 4.13 -26.08 -14.58
N MET A 48 4.85 -26.60 -13.58
CA MET A 48 4.96 -25.97 -12.26
C MET A 48 5.69 -24.62 -12.33
N LEU A 49 6.76 -24.50 -13.11
CA LEU A 49 7.48 -23.22 -13.29
C LEU A 49 6.62 -22.18 -14.01
N VAL A 50 5.86 -22.58 -15.04
CA VAL A 50 4.90 -21.71 -15.74
C VAL A 50 3.79 -21.27 -14.79
N THR A 51 3.28 -22.17 -13.95
CA THR A 51 2.22 -21.85 -12.98
C THR A 51 2.72 -20.88 -11.91
N LEU A 52 3.96 -21.06 -11.42
CA LEU A 52 4.58 -20.15 -10.47
C LEU A 52 4.84 -18.77 -11.09
N ALA A 53 5.29 -18.74 -12.35
CA ALA A 53 5.51 -17.49 -13.09
C ALA A 53 4.20 -16.76 -13.44
N ALA A 54 3.11 -17.49 -13.67
CA ALA A 54 1.78 -16.94 -13.89
C ALA A 54 1.13 -16.41 -12.59
N THR A 55 1.66 -16.78 -11.42
CA THR A 55 1.12 -16.37 -10.13
C THR A 55 1.69 -15.02 -9.74
N GLU A 56 0.84 -14.00 -9.75
CA GLU A 56 1.26 -12.66 -9.35
C GLU A 56 1.49 -12.56 -7.84
N LEU A 57 2.63 -11.96 -7.48
CA LEU A 57 3.01 -11.76 -6.09
C LEU A 57 2.03 -10.80 -5.39
N PRO A 58 1.73 -11.03 -4.08
CA PRO A 58 0.84 -10.14 -3.33
C PRO A 58 1.27 -8.67 -3.33
N ILE A 59 2.58 -8.41 -3.37
CA ILE A 59 3.12 -7.04 -3.41
C ILE A 59 2.80 -6.33 -4.73
N ASP A 60 2.84 -7.05 -5.85
CA ASP A 60 2.54 -6.49 -7.17
C ASP A 60 1.05 -6.19 -7.30
N ARG A 61 0.19 -7.09 -6.80
CA ARG A 61 -1.26 -6.86 -6.70
C ARG A 61 -1.59 -5.62 -5.88
N ARG A 62 -0.96 -5.47 -4.71
CA ARG A 62 -1.13 -4.30 -3.85
C ARG A 62 -0.67 -3.02 -4.55
N ARG A 63 0.47 -3.07 -5.25
CA ARG A 63 1.01 -1.92 -5.99
C ARG A 63 0.09 -1.50 -7.14
N ARG A 64 -0.44 -2.46 -7.91
CA ARG A 64 -1.39 -2.15 -9.00
C ARG A 64 -2.66 -1.50 -8.46
N ALA A 65 -3.24 -2.04 -7.40
CA ALA A 65 -4.41 -1.44 -6.76
C ALA A 65 -4.11 -0.02 -6.21
N ALA A 66 -2.92 0.21 -5.64
CA ALA A 66 -2.52 1.53 -5.16
C ALA A 66 -2.37 2.53 -6.31
N ASN A 67 -1.79 2.10 -7.44
CA ASN A 67 -1.70 2.92 -8.64
C ASN A 67 -3.09 3.24 -9.23
N GLN A 68 -4.03 2.28 -9.17
CA GLN A 68 -5.40 2.50 -9.63
C GLN A 68 -6.12 3.55 -8.75
N ALA A 69 -5.91 3.49 -7.43
CA ALA A 69 -6.42 4.49 -6.50
C ALA A 69 -5.83 5.89 -6.75
N ASP A 70 -4.50 5.98 -6.90
CA ASP A 70 -3.81 7.25 -7.20
C ASP A 70 -4.32 7.88 -8.51
N ARG A 71 -4.54 7.07 -9.55
CA ARG A 71 -5.14 7.53 -10.81
C ARG A 71 -6.54 8.13 -10.61
N GLY A 72 -7.37 7.48 -9.81
CA GLY A 72 -8.72 7.96 -9.49
C GLY A 72 -8.70 9.27 -8.73
N LEU A 73 -7.84 9.35 -7.72
CA LEU A 73 -7.65 10.56 -6.93
C LEU A 73 -7.19 11.73 -7.80
N ARG A 74 -6.20 11.53 -8.67
CA ARG A 74 -5.74 12.57 -9.62
C ARG A 74 -6.80 12.96 -10.65
N ALA A 75 -7.69 12.04 -11.03
CA ALA A 75 -8.81 12.36 -11.91
C ALA A 75 -9.83 13.26 -11.21
N LEU A 76 -10.15 12.95 -9.94
CA LEU A 76 -10.99 13.80 -9.09
C LEU A 76 -10.38 15.19 -8.85
N GLU A 77 -9.10 15.27 -8.51
CA GLU A 77 -8.41 16.57 -8.29
C GLU A 77 -8.47 17.47 -9.53
N ARG A 78 -8.29 16.90 -10.72
CA ARG A 78 -8.40 17.65 -11.97
C ARG A 78 -9.84 18.09 -12.24
N LEU A 79 -10.81 17.21 -11.99
CA LEU A 79 -12.23 17.54 -12.13
C LEU A 79 -12.62 18.69 -11.19
N ASP A 80 -12.19 18.66 -9.93
CA ASP A 80 -12.47 19.70 -8.93
C ASP A 80 -11.83 21.04 -9.34
N ALA A 81 -10.60 21.01 -9.84
CA ALA A 81 -9.92 22.21 -10.34
C ALA A 81 -10.65 22.85 -11.53
N GLU A 82 -11.15 22.05 -12.49
CA GLU A 82 -11.95 22.56 -13.60
C GLU A 82 -13.32 23.07 -13.15
N GLN A 83 -13.95 22.37 -12.20
CA GLN A 83 -15.22 22.79 -11.63
C GLN A 83 -15.11 24.12 -10.87
N ALA A 84 -13.98 24.36 -10.19
CA ALA A 84 -13.69 25.66 -9.59
C ALA A 84 -13.53 26.78 -10.62
N ALA A 85 -13.12 26.45 -11.85
CA ALA A 85 -13.02 27.40 -12.97
C ALA A 85 -14.35 27.58 -13.75
N GLY A 86 -15.34 26.71 -13.54
CA GLY A 86 -16.64 26.76 -14.22
C GLY A 86 -17.23 25.38 -14.48
N LEU A 87 -17.78 25.17 -15.67
CA LEU A 87 -18.27 23.86 -16.07
C LEU A 87 -17.09 23.00 -16.55
N PRO A 88 -16.87 21.79 -15.97
CA PRO A 88 -15.81 20.91 -16.43
C PRO A 88 -16.11 20.38 -17.84
N ALA A 89 -15.05 20.04 -18.56
CA ALA A 89 -15.18 19.49 -19.91
C ALA A 89 -15.88 18.11 -19.89
N VAL A 90 -16.67 17.80 -20.92
CA VAL A 90 -17.39 16.51 -20.99
C VAL A 90 -16.41 15.33 -21.02
N GLU A 91 -15.29 15.51 -21.70
CA GLU A 91 -14.20 14.53 -21.79
C GLU A 91 -13.62 14.20 -20.40
N ARG A 92 -13.64 15.15 -19.48
CA ARG A 92 -13.13 14.98 -18.10
C ARG A 92 -14.09 14.15 -17.27
N LEU A 93 -15.39 14.43 -17.39
CA LEU A 93 -16.44 13.61 -16.78
C LEU A 93 -16.41 12.17 -17.31
N GLN A 94 -16.20 11.99 -18.61
CA GLN A 94 -16.06 10.67 -19.23
C GLN A 94 -14.82 9.91 -18.74
N GLU A 95 -13.68 10.59 -18.57
CA GLU A 95 -12.47 9.95 -18.02
C GLU A 95 -12.70 9.44 -16.59
N VAL A 96 -13.39 10.23 -15.77
CA VAL A 96 -13.73 9.85 -14.39
C VAL A 96 -14.74 8.69 -14.36
N ALA A 97 -15.74 8.70 -15.23
CA ALA A 97 -16.70 7.60 -15.37
C ALA A 97 -16.01 6.30 -15.81
N ALA A 98 -15.21 6.36 -16.87
CA ALA A 98 -14.46 5.20 -17.36
C ALA A 98 -13.49 4.63 -16.31
N TRP A 99 -12.87 5.48 -15.48
CA TRP A 99 -12.06 5.00 -14.36
C TRP A 99 -12.89 4.17 -13.37
N SER A 100 -14.09 4.63 -12.99
CA SER A 100 -14.94 3.93 -12.02
C SER A 100 -15.42 2.57 -12.51
N GLU A 101 -15.65 2.42 -13.83
CA GLU A 101 -16.04 1.14 -14.45
C GLU A 101 -14.90 0.10 -14.43
N THR A 102 -13.64 0.54 -14.32
CA THR A 102 -12.46 -0.35 -14.30
C THR A 102 -12.07 -0.84 -12.90
N LEU A 103 -12.87 -0.53 -11.88
CA LEU A 103 -12.52 -0.83 -10.49
C LEU A 103 -12.72 -2.31 -10.15
N GLU A 104 -11.66 -2.90 -9.63
CA GLU A 104 -11.68 -4.20 -8.98
C GLU A 104 -11.44 -4.03 -7.48
N THR A 105 -12.15 -4.79 -6.65
CA THR A 105 -11.97 -4.76 -5.20
C THR A 105 -10.66 -5.47 -4.80
N PRO A 106 -9.68 -4.77 -4.20
CA PRO A 106 -8.44 -5.39 -3.74
C PRO A 106 -8.66 -6.32 -2.54
N GLN A 107 -7.73 -7.27 -2.36
CA GLN A 107 -7.71 -8.15 -1.18
C GLN A 107 -7.22 -7.44 0.09
N ASP A 108 -6.39 -6.39 -0.05
CA ASP A 108 -5.94 -5.57 1.08
C ASP A 108 -7.14 -4.74 1.59
N PRO A 109 -7.64 -4.97 2.82
CA PRO A 109 -8.86 -4.34 3.31
C PRO A 109 -8.72 -2.82 3.43
N VAL A 110 -7.51 -2.32 3.74
CA VAL A 110 -7.27 -0.87 3.86
C VAL A 110 -7.39 -0.20 2.49
N LEU A 111 -6.80 -0.84 1.47
CA LEU A 111 -6.84 -0.32 0.12
C LEU A 111 -8.21 -0.44 -0.52
N ALA A 112 -8.95 -1.51 -0.20
CA ALA A 112 -10.33 -1.68 -0.63
C ALA A 112 -11.25 -0.59 -0.07
N ALA A 113 -11.13 -0.28 1.23
CA ALA A 113 -11.88 0.82 1.84
C ALA A 113 -11.58 2.16 1.16
N LEU A 114 -10.30 2.45 0.92
CA LEU A 114 -9.89 3.70 0.26
C LEU A 114 -10.42 3.80 -1.19
N LEU A 115 -10.35 2.71 -1.96
CA LEU A 115 -10.92 2.70 -3.31
C LEU A 115 -12.44 2.90 -3.29
N GLN A 116 -13.14 2.30 -2.34
CA GLN A 116 -14.58 2.47 -2.19
C GLN A 116 -14.96 3.93 -1.84
N GLU A 117 -14.16 4.60 -1.01
CA GLU A 117 -14.36 6.03 -0.72
C GLU A 117 -14.14 6.92 -1.95
N ILE A 118 -13.09 6.65 -2.73
CA ILE A 118 -12.81 7.37 -3.98
C ILE A 118 -13.95 7.12 -4.98
N GLU A 119 -14.38 5.86 -5.14
CA GLU A 119 -15.48 5.49 -6.02
C GLU A 119 -16.78 6.19 -5.63
N LEU A 120 -17.12 6.20 -4.34
CA LEU A 120 -18.29 6.92 -3.85
C LEU A 120 -18.21 8.40 -4.22
N ARG A 121 -17.05 9.03 -4.04
CA ARG A 121 -16.87 10.43 -4.43
C ARG A 121 -17.04 10.63 -5.92
N VAL A 122 -16.49 9.75 -6.75
CA VAL A 122 -16.68 9.77 -8.21
C VAL A 122 -18.17 9.71 -8.57
N ARG A 123 -18.92 8.74 -8.03
CA ARG A 123 -20.35 8.62 -8.30
C ARG A 123 -21.12 9.87 -7.91
N VAL A 124 -20.78 10.48 -6.77
CA VAL A 124 -21.38 11.75 -6.33
C VAL A 124 -21.05 12.88 -7.30
N GLU A 125 -19.80 13.01 -7.74
CA GLU A 125 -19.43 14.04 -8.71
C GLU A 125 -20.12 13.86 -10.06
N LEU A 126 -20.20 12.64 -10.58
CA LEU A 126 -20.91 12.36 -11.83
C LEU A 126 -22.41 12.65 -11.71
N ALA A 127 -23.02 12.30 -10.57
CA ALA A 127 -24.44 12.57 -10.31
C ALA A 127 -24.77 14.07 -10.30
N LYS A 128 -23.86 14.94 -9.82
CA LYS A 128 -24.03 16.40 -9.92
C LYS A 128 -24.17 16.90 -11.36
N HIS A 129 -23.63 16.15 -12.31
CA HIS A 129 -23.65 16.45 -13.75
C HIS A 129 -24.72 15.62 -14.51
N ASN A 130 -25.63 14.94 -13.79
CA ASN A 130 -26.64 14.02 -14.34
C ASN A 130 -26.05 12.82 -15.11
N ILE A 131 -24.85 12.39 -14.76
CA ILE A 131 -24.22 11.18 -15.30
C ILE A 131 -24.36 10.07 -14.24
N ILE A 132 -24.90 8.93 -14.64
CA ILE A 132 -25.03 7.73 -13.79
C ILE A 132 -24.04 6.71 -14.33
N ALA A 133 -23.05 6.36 -13.52
CA ALA A 133 -22.07 5.31 -13.75
C ALA A 133 -22.26 4.21 -12.69
#